data_AF-A0A420HJE7-F1
#
_entry.id   AF-A0A420HJE7-F1
#
_cell.length_a   1.000
_cell.length_b   1.000
_cell.length_c   1.000
_cell.angle_alpha   90.00
_cell.angle_beta   90.00
_cell.angle_gamma   90.00
#
_symmetry.space_group_name_H-M   'P 1'
#
loop_
_entity.id
_entity.type
_entity.pdbx_description
1 polymer ?
#
loop_
_entity_poly.entity_id
_entity_poly.type
_entity_poly.pdbx_seq_one_letter_code
_entity_poly.pdbx_strand_id
1 'polypeptide(L)'
;MDNMQAQIERLEERWLLAEDRLDNLDVTTTNIQNDITDVQLNISTMQKQVARTDKNVEDIMKLLQRVANVPTNLKVDSDDEASIQSINSLAFKYPSKGNQTYKGKEGTHIRSPKEDKKESFQDSDLSDPLKESINKSFKDPERLPNGDFNLEIPYKMPQALTSQEQRILQDWPEVVLPSQAHLYGATSHKNKVNFKPDTKLTIANHTVIQTLSDAQDQLKIALIPYHLWAMRLTHIMDGDFQQISIWARQSNLTWLDLVESIIQLLKRSRALYSPMTLFSMMTPQSQETNLQFAERIRLAFYRLPVQHRSSLGIKEAFSDKLAEHMPLVLLELRKDIDNLTTAAAIEETIQISRLLAQNLSVKDRLNYSSLQTTVVSN
;
A
#
# COMPACT_ATOMS: atom_id res chain seq x y z
N MET A 1 57.22 10.79 32.71
CA MET A 1 56.70 9.41 32.74
C MET A 1 55.17 9.40 32.68
N ASP A 2 54.51 10.34 33.36
CA ASP A 2 53.04 10.42 33.47
C ASP A 2 52.27 10.47 32.13
N ASN A 3 52.82 11.11 31.09
CA ASN A 3 52.17 11.16 29.78
C ASN A 3 52.17 9.79 29.05
N MET A 4 53.19 8.95 29.27
CA MET A 4 53.22 7.61 28.68
C MET A 4 52.25 6.67 29.40
N GLN A 5 52.12 6.80 30.73
CA GLN A 5 51.18 6.00 31.51
C GLN A 5 49.73 6.27 31.08
N ALA A 6 49.35 7.54 30.91
CA ALA A 6 48.02 7.91 30.44
C ALA A 6 47.73 7.44 28.99
N GLN A 7 48.76 7.33 28.15
CA GLN A 7 48.60 6.76 26.80
C GLN A 7 48.39 5.25 26.82
N ILE A 8 49.05 4.53 27.73
CA ILE A 8 48.88 3.09 27.91
C ILE A 8 47.46 2.77 28.39
N GLU A 9 46.96 3.47 29.42
CA GLU A 9 45.60 3.27 29.94
C GLU A 9 44.53 3.48 28.85
N ARG A 10 44.67 4.52 28.02
CA ARG A 10 43.75 4.77 26.89
C ARG A 10 43.81 3.67 25.83
N LEU A 11 44.96 3.05 25.62
CA LEU A 11 45.09 1.93 24.68
C LEU A 11 44.46 0.65 25.23
N GLU A 12 44.60 0.40 26.53
CA GLU A 12 43.96 -0.72 27.22
C GLU A 12 42.43 -0.60 27.21
N GLU A 13 41.89 0.60 27.48
CA GLU A 13 40.43 0.85 27.37
C GLU A 13 39.91 0.63 25.95
N ARG A 14 40.65 1.10 24.94
CA ARG A 14 40.28 0.90 23.53
C ARG A 14 40.37 -0.57 23.11
N TRP A 15 41.32 -1.31 23.67
CA TRP A 15 41.47 -2.74 23.42
C TRP A 15 40.30 -3.53 24.01
N LEU A 16 39.95 -3.28 25.28
CA LEU A 16 38.81 -3.90 25.95
C LEU A 16 37.49 -3.61 25.21
N LEU A 17 37.29 -2.37 24.74
CA LEU A 17 36.12 -2.03 23.94
C LEU A 17 36.11 -2.75 22.58
N ALA A 18 37.26 -3.00 21.98
CA ALA A 18 37.34 -3.75 20.73
C ALA A 18 37.02 -5.23 20.93
N GLU A 19 37.44 -5.81 22.06
CA GLU A 19 37.18 -7.21 22.44
C GLU A 19 35.68 -7.44 22.68
N ASP A 20 35.01 -6.55 23.43
CA ASP A 20 33.55 -6.62 23.63
C ASP A 20 32.75 -6.47 22.31
N ARG A 21 33.26 -5.64 21.39
CA ARG A 21 32.65 -5.51 20.05
C ARG A 21 32.84 -6.77 19.22
N LEU A 22 33.95 -7.49 19.38
CA LEU A 22 34.22 -8.75 18.70
C LEU A 22 33.26 -9.85 19.19
N ASP A 23 33.09 -9.97 20.50
CA ASP A 23 32.17 -10.94 21.11
C ASP A 23 30.71 -10.70 20.67
N ASN A 24 30.29 -9.44 20.63
CA ASN A 24 28.97 -9.08 20.11
C ASN A 24 28.81 -9.43 18.61
N LEU A 25 29.86 -9.26 17.81
CA LEU A 25 29.87 -9.66 16.40
C LEU A 25 29.76 -11.19 16.23
N ASP A 26 30.39 -11.97 17.08
CA ASP A 26 30.27 -13.44 17.04
C ASP A 26 28.86 -13.92 17.41
N VAL A 27 28.23 -13.30 18.42
CA VAL A 27 26.84 -13.58 18.79
C VAL A 27 25.88 -13.25 17.64
N THR A 28 26.02 -12.07 17.04
CA THR A 28 25.19 -11.67 15.90
C THR A 28 25.40 -12.57 14.68
N THR A 29 26.64 -12.97 14.39
CA THR A 29 26.96 -13.91 13.31
C THR A 29 26.30 -15.27 13.55
N THR A 30 26.31 -15.75 14.79
CA THR A 30 25.66 -17.02 15.17
C THR A 30 24.15 -16.95 14.99
N ASN A 31 23.52 -15.84 15.38
CA ASN A 31 22.07 -15.65 15.19
C ASN A 31 21.68 -15.61 13.70
N ILE A 32 22.43 -14.89 12.88
CA ILE A 32 22.23 -14.85 11.43
C ILE A 32 22.37 -16.26 10.83
N GLN A 33 23.35 -17.05 11.29
CA GLN A 33 23.53 -18.41 10.81
C GLN A 33 22.33 -19.31 11.15
N ASN A 34 21.75 -19.17 12.35
CA ASN A 34 20.54 -19.90 12.73
C ASN A 34 19.35 -19.50 11.85
N ASP A 35 19.14 -18.21 11.62
CA ASP A 35 18.07 -17.70 10.75
C ASP A 35 18.20 -18.22 9.31
N ILE A 36 19.42 -18.27 8.77
CA ILE A 36 19.69 -18.86 7.44
C ILE A 36 19.29 -20.33 7.41
N THR A 37 19.58 -21.07 8.49
CA THR A 37 19.27 -22.50 8.59
C THR A 37 17.76 -22.74 8.60
N ASP A 38 17.00 -21.91 9.34
CA ASP A 38 15.53 -21.96 9.37
C ASP A 38 14.91 -21.61 8.02
N VAL A 39 15.44 -20.60 7.32
CA VAL A 39 15.00 -20.25 5.96
C VAL A 39 15.24 -21.41 4.99
N GLN A 40 16.39 -22.08 5.06
CA GLN A 40 16.69 -23.25 4.23
C GLN A 40 15.74 -24.43 4.48
N LEU A 41 15.36 -24.65 5.74
CA LEU A 41 14.36 -25.67 6.11
C LEU A 41 12.98 -25.35 5.51
N ASN A 42 12.56 -24.09 5.57
CA ASN A 42 11.30 -23.64 4.98
C ASN A 42 11.30 -23.78 3.46
N ILE A 43 12.38 -23.39 2.77
CA ILE A 43 12.53 -23.57 1.31
C ILE A 43 12.39 -25.05 0.94
N SER A 44 13.05 -25.94 1.67
CA SER A 44 12.97 -27.40 1.45
C SER A 44 11.55 -27.94 1.63
N THR A 45 10.79 -27.38 2.58
CA THR A 45 9.38 -27.74 2.81
C THR A 45 8.49 -27.26 1.67
N MET A 46 8.67 -26.03 1.19
CA MET A 46 7.92 -25.52 0.05
C MET A 46 8.21 -26.29 -1.23
N GLN A 47 9.46 -26.65 -1.50
CA GLN A 47 9.83 -27.47 -2.67
C GLN A 47 9.10 -28.83 -2.67
N LYS A 48 8.97 -29.47 -1.50
CA LYS A 48 8.17 -30.70 -1.36
C LYS A 48 6.68 -30.48 -1.63
N GLN A 49 6.13 -29.32 -1.27
CA GLN A 49 4.73 -28.99 -1.56
C GLN A 49 4.52 -28.74 -3.06
N VAL A 50 5.42 -28.02 -3.71
CA VAL A 50 5.38 -27.79 -5.17
C VAL A 50 5.40 -29.12 -5.92
N ALA A 51 6.31 -30.02 -5.59
CA ALA A 51 6.38 -31.35 -6.21
C ALA A 51 5.09 -32.18 -6.03
N ARG A 52 4.37 -32.01 -4.92
CA ARG A 52 3.05 -32.66 -4.71
C ARG A 52 1.99 -32.04 -5.61
N THR A 53 1.98 -30.73 -5.75
CA THR A 53 1.04 -30.02 -6.63
C THR A 53 1.27 -30.38 -8.09
N ASP A 54 2.53 -30.44 -8.54
CA ASP A 54 2.86 -30.83 -9.92
C ASP A 54 2.37 -32.25 -10.24
N LYS A 55 2.53 -33.18 -9.29
CA LYS A 55 1.99 -34.54 -9.43
C LYS A 55 0.45 -34.54 -9.53
N ASN A 56 -0.23 -33.74 -8.71
CA ASN A 56 -1.69 -33.63 -8.77
C ASN A 56 -2.16 -33.05 -10.11
N VAL A 57 -1.45 -32.05 -10.65
CA VAL A 57 -1.75 -31.46 -11.96
C VAL A 57 -1.57 -32.50 -13.07
N GLU A 58 -0.49 -33.27 -13.04
CA GLU A 58 -0.24 -34.36 -13.99
C GLU A 58 -1.34 -35.43 -13.95
N ASP A 59 -1.80 -35.81 -12.75
CA ASP A 59 -2.90 -36.77 -12.59
C ASP A 59 -4.23 -36.21 -13.13
N ILE A 60 -4.50 -34.91 -12.94
CA ILE A 60 -5.67 -34.24 -13.52
C ILE A 60 -5.59 -34.20 -15.05
N MET A 61 -4.42 -33.89 -15.63
CA MET A 61 -4.25 -33.89 -17.08
C MET A 61 -4.50 -35.28 -17.68
N LYS A 62 -4.00 -36.35 -17.04
CA LYS A 62 -4.27 -37.74 -17.46
C LYS A 62 -5.76 -38.08 -17.42
N LEU A 63 -6.48 -37.60 -16.41
CA LEU A 63 -7.94 -37.78 -16.33
C LEU A 63 -8.66 -37.04 -17.45
N LEU A 64 -8.31 -35.78 -17.72
CA LEU A 64 -8.88 -35.01 -18.82
C LEU A 64 -8.63 -35.66 -20.18
N GLN A 65 -7.43 -36.20 -20.40
CA GLN A 65 -7.10 -36.90 -21.64
C GLN A 65 -7.89 -38.20 -21.81
N ARG A 66 -8.20 -38.92 -20.72
CA ARG A 66 -9.12 -40.08 -20.76
C ARG A 66 -10.55 -39.68 -21.12
N VAL A 67 -11.04 -38.56 -20.59
CA VAL A 67 -12.39 -38.05 -20.90
C VAL A 67 -12.47 -37.60 -22.37
N ALA A 68 -11.43 -36.95 -22.89
CA ALA A 68 -11.38 -36.49 -24.27
C ALA A 68 -11.31 -37.64 -25.31
N ASN A 69 -10.76 -38.80 -24.93
CA ASN A 69 -10.62 -39.97 -25.81
C ASN A 69 -11.83 -40.92 -25.77
N VAL A 70 -12.94 -40.54 -25.13
CA VAL A 70 -14.19 -41.31 -25.19
C VAL A 70 -14.79 -41.16 -26.60
N PRO A 71 -14.95 -42.25 -27.40
CA PRO A 71 -15.49 -42.15 -28.75
C PRO A 71 -16.94 -41.69 -28.73
N THR A 72 -17.24 -40.56 -29.38
CA THR A 72 -18.59 -39.99 -29.56
C THR A 72 -19.42 -40.72 -30.63
N ASN A 73 -19.28 -42.04 -30.74
CA ASN A 73 -20.14 -42.87 -31.59
C ASN A 73 -21.18 -43.59 -30.74
N LEU A 74 -22.13 -42.81 -30.22
CA LEU A 74 -23.45 -43.31 -29.85
C LEU A 74 -24.45 -42.68 -30.83
N LYS A 75 -24.83 -43.45 -31.85
CA LYS A 75 -26.11 -43.26 -32.52
C LYS A 75 -27.17 -43.42 -31.43
N VAL A 76 -27.79 -42.31 -31.04
CA VAL A 76 -29.00 -42.31 -30.22
C VAL A 76 -30.13 -42.71 -31.16
N ASP A 77 -30.40 -44.02 -31.25
CA ASP A 77 -31.74 -44.46 -31.60
C ASP A 77 -32.63 -44.19 -30.39
N SER A 78 -33.76 -43.53 -30.65
CA SER A 78 -34.79 -43.24 -29.66
C SER A 78 -35.34 -44.55 -29.10
N ASP A 79 -35.17 -44.73 -27.80
CA ASP A 79 -35.95 -45.55 -26.87
C ASP A 79 -34.98 -46.27 -25.93
N ASP A 80 -34.64 -45.62 -24.81
CA ASP A 80 -34.43 -46.27 -23.51
C ASP A 80 -34.00 -45.24 -22.46
N GLU A 81 -34.97 -44.86 -21.62
CA GLU A 81 -34.87 -43.90 -20.51
C GLU A 81 -34.12 -44.47 -19.27
N ALA A 82 -33.19 -45.41 -19.48
CA ALA A 82 -32.46 -46.10 -18.41
C ALA A 82 -30.93 -45.81 -18.39
N SER A 83 -30.37 -45.17 -19.41
CA SER A 83 -28.90 -45.03 -19.55
C SER A 83 -28.30 -43.71 -19.03
N ILE A 84 -29.12 -42.74 -18.59
CA ILE A 84 -28.62 -41.43 -18.09
C ILE A 84 -28.20 -41.47 -16.61
N GLN A 85 -28.48 -42.55 -15.87
CA GLN A 85 -28.09 -42.66 -14.45
C GLN A 85 -26.64 -43.11 -14.21
N SER A 86 -25.92 -43.61 -15.22
CA SER A 86 -24.58 -44.19 -15.00
C SER A 86 -23.45 -43.15 -14.99
N ILE A 87 -23.62 -41.99 -15.62
CA ILE A 87 -22.56 -40.96 -15.74
C ILE A 87 -22.51 -40.05 -14.48
N ASN A 88 -23.63 -39.89 -13.77
CA ASN A 88 -23.68 -39.11 -12.52
C ASN A 88 -23.09 -39.85 -11.30
N SER A 89 -22.66 -41.11 -11.44
CA SER A 89 -22.12 -41.92 -10.34
C SER A 89 -20.60 -41.78 -10.11
N LEU A 90 -19.89 -41.03 -10.98
CA LEU A 90 -18.42 -40.89 -10.95
C LEU A 90 -17.93 -39.52 -10.45
N ALA A 91 -18.83 -38.56 -10.19
CA ALA A 91 -18.52 -37.30 -9.53
C ALA A 91 -19.03 -37.35 -8.09
N PHE A 92 -18.15 -37.03 -7.13
CA PHE A 92 -18.35 -37.03 -5.68
C PHE A 92 -18.18 -38.36 -4.95
N LYS A 93 -16.91 -38.73 -4.76
CA LYS A 93 -16.51 -39.58 -3.64
C LYS A 93 -15.22 -39.05 -3.00
N TYR A 94 -15.34 -38.00 -2.19
CA TYR A 94 -14.44 -37.77 -1.05
C TYR A 94 -15.24 -37.25 0.16
N PRO A 95 -14.90 -37.68 1.38
CA PRO A 95 -15.77 -37.60 2.55
C PRO A 95 -15.61 -36.27 3.30
N SER A 96 -16.72 -35.56 3.49
CA SER A 96 -16.81 -34.49 4.49
C SER A 96 -17.13 -35.10 5.85
N LYS A 97 -16.16 -35.08 6.77
CA LYS A 97 -16.37 -35.37 8.20
C LYS A 97 -16.67 -34.06 8.91
N GLY A 98 -17.74 -34.03 9.71
CA GLY A 98 -17.83 -33.13 10.86
C GLY A 98 -19.12 -32.32 10.99
N ASN A 99 -20.18 -33.00 11.44
CA ASN A 99 -21.38 -32.39 12.01
C ASN A 99 -21.04 -31.56 13.25
N GLN A 100 -21.62 -30.36 13.39
CA GLN A 100 -22.14 -29.90 14.68
C GLN A 100 -23.46 -29.14 14.49
N THR A 101 -24.53 -29.89 14.75
CA THR A 101 -25.88 -29.45 15.09
C THR A 101 -25.88 -28.61 16.36
N TYR A 102 -26.51 -27.43 16.32
CA TYR A 102 -27.15 -26.85 17.51
C TYR A 102 -28.59 -26.46 17.20
N LYS A 103 -29.47 -26.99 18.05
CA LYS A 103 -30.93 -26.88 18.05
C LYS A 103 -31.37 -25.44 18.32
N GLY A 104 -32.46 -25.05 17.66
CA GLY A 104 -33.21 -23.85 17.98
C GLY A 104 -33.93 -23.91 19.33
N LYS A 105 -34.28 -22.72 19.81
CA LYS A 105 -35.45 -22.48 20.67
C LYS A 105 -36.16 -21.23 20.17
N GLU A 106 -37.36 -21.44 19.65
CA GLU A 106 -38.39 -20.41 19.50
C GLU A 106 -38.93 -20.02 20.89
N GLY A 107 -39.39 -18.77 20.99
CA GLY A 107 -40.04 -18.20 22.16
C GLY A 107 -40.69 -16.85 21.83
N THR A 108 -41.87 -16.93 21.23
CA THR A 108 -42.97 -15.96 21.09
C THR A 108 -42.94 -14.62 21.87
N HIS A 109 -43.04 -13.51 21.11
CA HIS A 109 -44.12 -12.50 21.08
C HIS A 109 -44.83 -12.06 22.40
N ILE A 110 -44.83 -10.74 22.71
CA ILE A 110 -46.01 -9.83 22.79
C ILE A 110 -45.74 -8.50 23.55
N ARG A 111 -46.20 -7.40 22.94
CA ARG A 111 -46.66 -6.07 23.43
C ARG A 111 -45.75 -5.10 24.20
N SER A 112 -45.63 -3.91 23.60
CA SER A 112 -45.70 -2.60 24.29
C SER A 112 -47.14 -2.31 24.78
N PRO A 113 -47.30 -1.39 25.76
CA PRO A 113 -47.65 -0.01 25.40
C PRO A 113 -47.04 1.10 26.29
N LYS A 114 -47.11 2.31 25.74
CA LYS A 114 -46.71 3.64 26.25
C LYS A 114 -47.41 4.04 27.57
N GLU A 115 -46.78 4.91 28.36
CA GLU A 115 -47.31 6.26 28.70
C GLU A 115 -46.32 7.14 29.49
N ASP A 116 -46.50 8.45 29.31
CA ASP A 116 -45.70 9.59 29.77
C ASP A 116 -45.69 9.83 31.30
N LYS A 117 -44.60 10.42 31.83
CA LYS A 117 -44.65 11.63 32.70
C LYS A 117 -43.27 12.20 33.07
N LYS A 118 -43.33 13.50 33.38
CA LYS A 118 -42.29 14.52 33.54
C LYS A 118 -41.41 14.41 34.80
N GLU A 119 -40.21 14.98 34.65
CA GLU A 119 -39.40 15.80 35.57
C GLU A 119 -39.26 15.43 37.06
N SER A 120 -38.02 15.16 37.47
CA SER A 120 -37.40 15.86 38.61
C SER A 120 -35.87 15.71 38.59
N PHE A 121 -35.18 16.85 38.71
CA PHE A 121 -33.75 16.94 39.01
C PHE A 121 -33.40 16.23 40.33
N GLN A 122 -32.33 15.45 40.31
CA GLN A 122 -31.50 15.20 41.50
C GLN A 122 -30.07 14.82 41.06
N ASP A 123 -29.14 15.72 41.38
CA ASP A 123 -27.70 15.50 41.33
C ASP A 123 -27.34 14.21 42.07
N SER A 124 -26.70 13.29 41.37
CA SER A 124 -25.89 12.24 41.99
C SER A 124 -24.64 12.04 41.16
N ASP A 125 -23.52 12.39 41.80
CA ASP A 125 -22.14 12.10 41.45
C ASP A 125 -22.00 10.71 40.83
N LEU A 126 -21.83 10.67 39.51
CA LEU A 126 -21.38 9.50 38.77
C LEU A 126 -20.12 9.90 38.04
N SER A 127 -19.02 9.36 38.54
CA SER A 127 -17.66 9.50 38.05
C SER A 127 -17.62 9.20 36.54
N ASP A 128 -17.23 10.21 35.79
CA ASP A 128 -17.04 10.17 34.35
C ASP A 128 -15.85 9.25 34.00
N PRO A 129 -16.02 8.13 33.25
CA PRO A 129 -14.91 7.26 32.84
C PRO A 129 -13.95 7.92 31.84
N LEU A 130 -14.22 9.17 31.46
CA LEU A 130 -13.55 9.93 30.41
C LEU A 130 -12.27 10.67 30.84
N LYS A 131 -11.88 10.61 32.13
CA LYS A 131 -10.64 11.27 32.60
C LYS A 131 -9.42 10.34 32.76
N GLU A 132 -9.59 9.02 32.77
CA GLU A 132 -8.47 8.09 32.99
C GLU A 132 -7.80 7.55 31.71
N SER A 133 -8.37 7.77 30.52
CA SER A 133 -7.78 7.25 29.27
C SER A 133 -6.85 8.24 28.53
N ILE A 134 -6.80 9.51 28.93
CA ILE A 134 -6.00 10.54 28.22
C ILE A 134 -4.51 10.51 28.63
N ASN A 135 -4.15 9.84 29.73
CA ASN A 135 -2.77 9.80 30.25
C ASN A 135 -1.98 8.53 29.91
N LYS A 136 -2.28 7.85 28.79
CA LYS A 136 -1.43 6.76 28.31
C LYS A 136 -0.72 7.11 27.00
N SER A 137 0.52 7.59 27.18
CA SER A 137 1.65 7.42 26.26
C SER A 137 1.64 8.24 24.96
N PHE A 138 1.71 9.57 25.07
CA PHE A 138 2.57 10.31 24.13
C PHE A 138 4.02 10.08 24.56
N LYS A 139 4.65 9.03 24.03
CA LYS A 139 6.12 8.92 24.10
C LYS A 139 6.69 10.00 23.18
N ASP A 140 7.72 10.70 23.65
CA ASP A 140 8.49 11.63 22.83
C ASP A 140 8.91 10.92 21.52
N PRO A 141 8.90 11.63 20.38
CA PRO A 141 9.31 11.06 19.11
C PRO A 141 10.74 10.53 19.21
N GLU A 142 10.92 9.26 18.82
CA GLU A 142 12.22 8.59 18.86
C GLU A 142 13.23 9.37 17.99
N ARG A 143 14.39 9.68 18.56
CA ARG A 143 15.45 10.43 17.90
C ARG A 143 16.58 9.50 17.52
N LEU A 144 17.18 9.73 16.36
CA LEU A 144 18.43 9.09 15.96
C LEU A 144 19.57 9.53 16.93
N PRO A 145 20.68 8.78 17.00
CA PRO A 145 21.83 9.13 17.86
C PRO A 145 22.45 10.50 17.57
N ASN A 146 22.21 11.06 16.39
CA ASN A 146 22.64 12.40 15.98
C ASN A 146 21.68 13.51 16.44
N GLY A 147 20.58 13.17 17.12
CA GLY A 147 19.58 14.12 17.61
C GLY A 147 18.43 14.42 16.65
N ASP A 148 18.50 13.94 15.41
CA ASP A 148 17.45 14.11 14.41
C ASP A 148 16.22 13.25 14.73
N PHE A 149 15.05 13.67 14.26
CA PHE A 149 13.85 12.84 14.38
C PHE A 149 14.00 11.57 13.55
N ASN A 150 13.68 10.42 14.15
CA ASN A 150 13.53 9.20 13.38
C ASN A 150 12.24 9.32 12.54
N LEU A 151 12.37 9.63 11.25
CA LEU A 151 11.23 9.69 10.33
C LEU A 151 10.77 8.30 9.88
N GLU A 152 11.47 7.24 10.30
CA GLU A 152 11.14 5.84 10.01
C GLU A 152 10.22 5.21 11.05
N ILE A 153 9.50 6.00 11.87
CA ILE A 153 8.53 5.45 12.84
C ILE A 153 7.52 4.59 12.08
N PRO A 154 7.48 3.27 12.34
CA PRO A 154 6.54 2.40 11.67
C PRO A 154 5.13 2.82 12.01
N TYR A 155 4.29 2.91 10.99
CA TYR A 155 2.85 3.00 11.14
C TYR A 155 2.40 1.89 12.10
N LYS A 156 1.99 2.24 13.33
CA LYS A 156 1.55 1.24 14.31
C LYS A 156 0.23 0.66 13.82
N MET A 157 0.28 -0.51 13.20
CA MET A 157 -0.92 -1.24 12.82
C MET A 157 -1.76 -1.55 14.07
N PRO A 158 -3.09 -1.40 14.01
CA PRO A 158 -3.99 -1.86 15.07
C PRO A 158 -3.74 -3.35 15.38
N GLN A 159 -3.73 -3.72 16.67
CA GLN A 159 -3.40 -5.08 17.12
C GLN A 159 -4.40 -6.17 16.69
N ALA A 160 -5.58 -5.79 16.18
CA ALA A 160 -6.59 -6.71 15.67
C ALA A 160 -7.15 -6.20 14.34
N LEU A 161 -6.60 -6.69 13.23
CA LEU A 161 -7.10 -6.45 11.88
C LEU A 161 -7.95 -7.64 11.42
N THR A 162 -9.09 -7.36 10.82
CA THR A 162 -9.89 -8.35 10.10
C THR A 162 -9.14 -8.85 8.87
N SER A 163 -9.50 -10.04 8.36
CA SER A 163 -8.89 -10.56 7.12
C SER A 163 -9.14 -9.65 5.90
N GLN A 164 -10.25 -8.91 5.88
CA GLN A 164 -10.53 -7.92 4.84
C GLN A 164 -9.55 -6.75 4.92
N GLU A 165 -9.37 -6.17 6.12
CA GLU A 165 -8.44 -5.08 6.35
C GLU A 165 -7.00 -5.49 6.00
N GLN A 166 -6.58 -6.71 6.37
CA GLN A 166 -5.25 -7.21 6.01
C GLN A 166 -5.05 -7.29 4.49
N ARG A 167 -6.03 -7.80 3.74
CA ARG A 167 -5.94 -7.86 2.27
C ARG A 167 -5.87 -6.48 1.65
N ILE A 168 -6.74 -5.55 2.08
CA ILE A 168 -6.73 -4.19 1.55
C ILE A 168 -5.42 -3.49 1.88
N LEU A 169 -4.90 -3.63 3.11
CA LEU A 169 -3.63 -3.02 3.52
C LEU A 169 -2.42 -3.55 2.75
N GLN A 170 -2.46 -4.80 2.27
CA GLN A 170 -1.40 -5.33 1.39
C GLN A 170 -1.36 -4.60 0.04
N ASP A 171 -2.53 -4.26 -0.52
CA ASP A 171 -2.64 -3.61 -1.82
C ASP A 171 -2.58 -2.07 -1.71
N TRP A 172 -3.08 -1.50 -0.62
CA TRP A 172 -3.15 -0.07 -0.36
C TRP A 172 -2.97 0.25 1.15
N PRO A 173 -1.71 0.44 1.59
CA PRO A 173 -1.39 0.69 3.01
C PRO A 173 -1.94 1.99 3.59
N GLU A 174 -2.26 2.97 2.74
CA GLU A 174 -2.72 4.32 3.16
C GLU A 174 -4.24 4.39 3.42
N VAL A 175 -4.96 3.26 3.23
CA VAL A 175 -6.41 3.21 3.48
C VAL A 175 -6.72 3.53 4.94
N VAL A 176 -7.72 4.36 5.18
CA VAL A 176 -8.22 4.63 6.54
C VAL A 176 -9.13 3.51 6.98
N LEU A 177 -8.80 2.90 8.11
CA LEU A 177 -9.61 1.88 8.76
C LEU A 177 -10.74 2.49 9.60
N PRO A 178 -11.85 1.76 9.83
CA PRO A 178 -12.94 2.23 10.70
C PRO A 178 -12.44 2.61 12.10
N SER A 179 -11.46 1.86 12.61
CA SER A 179 -10.82 2.12 13.91
C SER A 179 -10.04 3.44 13.95
N GLN A 180 -9.63 4.00 12.82
CA GLN A 180 -8.85 5.24 12.73
C GLN A 180 -9.72 6.46 12.41
N ALA A 181 -10.95 6.27 11.95
CA ALA A 181 -11.80 7.34 11.46
C ALA A 181 -12.06 8.46 12.50
N HIS A 182 -12.12 8.11 13.79
CA HIS A 182 -12.36 9.06 14.87
C HIS A 182 -11.17 10.02 15.13
N LEU A 183 -9.97 9.70 14.63
CA LEU A 183 -8.75 10.49 14.85
C LEU A 183 -8.74 11.80 14.04
N TYR A 184 -9.61 11.94 13.04
CA TYR A 184 -9.62 13.09 12.13
C TYR A 184 -10.54 14.24 12.58
N GLY A 185 -11.26 14.08 13.70
CA GLY A 185 -12.09 15.13 14.29
C GLY A 185 -13.60 14.85 14.23
N ALA A 186 -14.39 15.80 14.74
CA ALA A 186 -15.84 15.66 14.81
C ALA A 186 -16.49 15.79 13.42
N THR A 187 -17.21 14.74 13.00
CA THR A 187 -17.84 14.68 11.67
C THR A 187 -19.31 15.11 11.70
N SER A 188 -19.86 15.56 10.57
CA SER A 188 -21.28 15.92 10.45
C SER A 188 -21.89 15.48 9.13
N HIS A 189 -23.13 14.96 9.17
CA HIS A 189 -23.90 14.57 7.98
C HIS A 189 -24.23 15.76 7.06
N LYS A 190 -24.20 16.98 7.58
CA LYS A 190 -24.47 18.21 6.81
C LYS A 190 -23.27 18.66 5.97
N ASN A 191 -22.09 18.13 6.26
CA ASN A 191 -20.88 18.51 5.54
C ASN A 191 -20.96 18.04 4.10
N LYS A 192 -20.49 18.90 3.20
CA LYS A 192 -20.41 18.63 1.76
C LYS A 192 -18.94 18.50 1.38
N VAL A 193 -18.64 17.49 0.58
CA VAL A 193 -17.35 17.33 -0.07
C VAL A 193 -17.50 17.74 -1.52
N ASN A 194 -16.64 18.65 -1.97
CA ASN A 194 -16.54 19.04 -3.37
C ASN A 194 -15.28 18.40 -3.92
N PHE A 195 -15.47 17.29 -4.63
CA PHE A 195 -14.36 16.57 -5.23
C PHE A 195 -13.73 17.41 -6.35
N LYS A 196 -12.41 17.51 -6.34
CA LYS A 196 -11.67 18.15 -7.42
C LYS A 196 -11.85 17.37 -8.75
N PRO A 197 -11.81 18.02 -9.92
CA PRO A 197 -12.06 17.36 -11.21
C PRO A 197 -11.09 16.21 -11.53
N ASP A 198 -9.86 16.30 -11.03
CA ASP A 198 -8.81 15.29 -11.15
C ASP A 198 -9.09 14.02 -10.31
N THR A 199 -10.06 14.07 -9.40
CA THR A 199 -10.45 12.90 -8.59
C THR A 199 -11.50 11.99 -9.21
N LYS A 200 -11.88 12.22 -10.49
CA LYS A 200 -12.87 11.39 -11.17
C LYS A 200 -12.31 10.00 -11.52
N LEU A 201 -12.97 8.95 -11.03
CA LEU A 201 -12.63 7.55 -11.32
C LEU A 201 -13.38 7.11 -12.58
N THR A 202 -12.70 7.13 -13.74
CA THR A 202 -13.33 6.77 -15.03
C THR A 202 -12.68 5.56 -15.72
N ILE A 203 -11.35 5.44 -15.66
CA ILE A 203 -10.60 4.37 -16.34
C ILE A 203 -9.82 3.59 -15.29
N ALA A 204 -9.90 2.27 -15.33
CA ALA A 204 -9.21 1.36 -14.42
C ALA A 204 -7.73 1.24 -14.79
N ASN A 205 -6.93 2.20 -14.33
CA ASN A 205 -5.50 2.29 -14.59
C ASN A 205 -4.69 2.40 -13.28
N HIS A 206 -3.39 2.59 -13.42
CA HIS A 206 -2.46 2.65 -12.31
C HIS A 206 -2.57 3.90 -11.44
N THR A 207 -3.24 4.96 -11.91
CA THR A 207 -3.39 6.21 -11.13
C THR A 207 -4.54 6.12 -10.12
N VAL A 208 -5.41 5.11 -10.23
CA VAL A 208 -6.63 4.97 -9.41
C VAL A 208 -6.34 4.95 -7.92
N ILE A 209 -5.28 4.26 -7.46
CA ILE A 209 -4.92 4.24 -6.03
C ILE A 209 -4.54 5.64 -5.55
N GLN A 210 -3.81 6.42 -6.36
CA GLN A 210 -3.51 7.82 -6.03
C GLN A 210 -4.79 8.65 -5.96
N THR A 211 -5.66 8.52 -6.96
CA THR A 211 -6.94 9.23 -7.01
C THR A 211 -7.81 8.90 -5.80
N LEU A 212 -7.76 7.66 -5.31
CA LEU A 212 -8.42 7.24 -4.08
C LEU A 212 -7.81 7.88 -2.84
N SER A 213 -6.48 7.97 -2.73
CA SER A 213 -5.82 8.72 -1.65
C SER A 213 -6.26 10.19 -1.64
N ASP A 214 -6.28 10.84 -2.81
CA ASP A 214 -6.69 12.24 -2.93
C ASP A 214 -8.18 12.45 -2.57
N ALA A 215 -9.05 11.51 -2.94
CA ALA A 215 -10.46 11.55 -2.58
C ALA A 215 -10.66 11.29 -1.09
N GLN A 216 -9.91 10.34 -0.51
CA GLN A 216 -9.92 10.04 0.92
C GLN A 216 -9.49 11.26 1.74
N ASP A 217 -8.47 11.99 1.29
CA ASP A 217 -8.02 13.20 1.99
C ASP A 217 -9.05 14.34 1.90
N GLN A 218 -9.75 14.48 0.77
CA GLN A 218 -10.86 15.43 0.67
C GLN A 218 -12.03 15.06 1.60
N LEU A 219 -12.33 13.78 1.78
CA LEU A 219 -13.34 13.31 2.73
C LEU A 219 -12.94 13.59 4.18
N LYS A 220 -11.65 13.42 4.52
CA LYS A 220 -11.10 13.79 5.84
C LYS A 220 -11.21 15.29 6.08
N ILE A 221 -10.74 16.12 5.14
CA ILE A 221 -10.75 17.58 5.26
C ILE A 221 -12.19 18.12 5.38
N ALA A 222 -13.14 17.53 4.65
CA ALA A 222 -14.55 17.88 4.75
C ALA A 222 -15.25 17.30 5.99
N LEU A 223 -14.55 16.55 6.85
CA LEU A 223 -15.07 15.94 8.08
C LEU A 223 -16.37 15.15 7.82
N ILE A 224 -16.38 14.36 6.75
CA ILE A 224 -17.53 13.52 6.39
C ILE A 224 -17.57 12.31 7.33
N PRO A 225 -18.74 11.91 7.87
CA PRO A 225 -18.87 10.68 8.64
C PRO A 225 -18.40 9.46 7.85
N TYR A 226 -17.56 8.61 8.45
CA TYR A 226 -16.90 7.49 7.77
C TYR A 226 -17.86 6.54 7.04
N HIS A 227 -19.01 6.23 7.66
CA HIS A 227 -20.02 5.37 7.05
C HIS A 227 -20.66 5.96 5.78
N LEU A 228 -20.47 7.25 5.48
CA LEU A 228 -20.92 7.90 4.25
C LEU A 228 -19.86 7.96 3.16
N TRP A 229 -18.60 7.62 3.45
CA TRP A 229 -17.49 7.78 2.50
C TRP A 229 -17.71 7.01 1.21
N ALA A 230 -18.13 5.74 1.32
CA ALA A 230 -18.44 4.90 0.18
C ALA A 230 -19.51 5.56 -0.72
N MET A 231 -20.63 5.96 -0.11
CA MET A 231 -21.72 6.62 -0.82
C MET A 231 -21.29 7.91 -1.51
N ARG A 232 -20.49 8.75 -0.85
CA ARG A 232 -19.99 10.00 -1.44
C ARG A 232 -19.08 9.74 -2.63
N LEU A 233 -18.21 8.74 -2.57
CA LEU A 233 -17.31 8.38 -3.66
C LEU A 233 -18.06 7.91 -4.91
N THR A 234 -19.24 7.30 -4.78
CA THR A 234 -20.03 6.86 -5.95
C THR A 234 -20.39 8.00 -6.91
N HIS A 235 -20.36 9.26 -6.47
CA HIS A 235 -20.66 10.42 -7.32
C HIS A 235 -19.53 10.77 -8.30
N ILE A 236 -18.31 10.33 -8.05
CA ILE A 236 -17.14 10.58 -8.92
C ILE A 236 -16.71 9.35 -9.70
N MET A 237 -17.48 8.26 -9.61
CA MET A 237 -17.25 7.01 -10.32
C MET A 237 -18.06 6.95 -11.62
N ASP A 238 -17.38 6.66 -12.72
CA ASP A 238 -17.91 6.58 -14.08
C ASP A 238 -17.11 5.54 -14.88
N GLY A 239 -17.49 5.30 -16.15
CA GLY A 239 -16.76 4.40 -17.05
C GLY A 239 -16.57 3.00 -16.47
N ASP A 240 -15.32 2.55 -16.33
CA ASP A 240 -14.98 1.22 -15.79
C ASP A 240 -15.49 1.00 -14.35
N PHE A 241 -15.69 2.08 -13.59
CA PHE A 241 -16.19 2.05 -12.22
C PHE A 241 -17.71 2.18 -12.11
N GLN A 242 -18.43 2.37 -13.23
CA GLN A 242 -19.87 2.61 -13.22
C GLN A 242 -20.64 1.45 -12.58
N GLN A 243 -20.25 0.20 -12.85
CA GLN A 243 -20.89 -0.97 -12.25
C GLN A 243 -20.72 -1.01 -10.73
N ILE A 244 -19.53 -0.68 -10.23
CA ILE A 244 -19.26 -0.58 -8.78
C ILE A 244 -20.10 0.55 -8.16
N SER A 245 -20.20 1.69 -8.85
CA SER A 245 -21.04 2.82 -8.42
C SER A 245 -22.52 2.45 -8.29
N ILE A 246 -23.08 1.74 -9.28
CA ILE A 246 -24.49 1.28 -9.25
C ILE A 246 -24.70 0.33 -8.07
N TRP A 247 -23.82 -0.67 -7.92
CA TRP A 247 -23.90 -1.64 -6.83
C TRP A 247 -23.81 -0.98 -5.46
N ALA A 248 -22.89 -0.02 -5.29
CA ALA A 248 -22.69 0.72 -4.05
C ALA A 248 -23.85 1.66 -3.70
N ARG A 249 -24.61 2.16 -4.67
CA ARG A 249 -25.82 2.96 -4.40
C ARG A 249 -27.02 2.10 -4.01
N GLN A 250 -27.05 0.85 -4.46
CA GLN A 250 -28.12 -0.11 -4.18
C GLN A 250 -27.89 -0.88 -2.87
N SER A 251 -26.63 -0.99 -2.45
CA SER A 251 -26.20 -1.75 -1.28
C SER A 251 -25.66 -0.79 -0.22
N ASN A 252 -25.98 -0.99 1.07
CA ASN A 252 -25.40 -0.20 2.15
C ASN A 252 -23.94 -0.62 2.42
N LEU A 253 -23.03 -0.29 1.51
CA LEU A 253 -21.63 -0.69 1.59
C LEU A 253 -20.83 0.14 2.58
N THR A 254 -19.87 -0.50 3.23
CA THR A 254 -18.83 0.21 3.99
C THR A 254 -17.77 0.80 3.04
N TRP A 255 -16.95 1.71 3.56
CA TRP A 255 -15.77 2.21 2.84
C TRP A 255 -14.87 1.07 2.34
N LEU A 256 -14.61 0.09 3.20
CA LEU A 256 -13.71 -1.01 2.88
C LEU A 256 -14.28 -1.94 1.80
N ASP A 257 -15.60 -2.20 1.79
CA ASP A 257 -16.22 -3.02 0.74
C ASP A 257 -16.09 -2.37 -0.64
N LEU A 258 -16.26 -1.04 -0.70
CA LEU A 258 -16.10 -0.28 -1.93
C LEU A 258 -14.64 -0.31 -2.40
N VAL A 259 -13.70 -0.07 -1.48
CA VAL A 259 -12.25 -0.10 -1.77
C VAL A 259 -11.79 -1.48 -2.24
N GLU A 260 -12.22 -2.56 -1.58
CA GLU A 260 -11.91 -3.93 -1.98
C GLU A 260 -12.42 -4.21 -3.40
N SER A 261 -13.62 -3.73 -3.74
CA SER A 261 -14.21 -3.91 -5.08
C SER A 261 -13.44 -3.15 -6.15
N ILE A 262 -12.94 -1.95 -5.84
CA ILE A 262 -12.06 -1.19 -6.73
C ILE A 262 -10.74 -1.94 -6.94
N ILE A 263 -10.11 -2.42 -5.86
CA ILE A 263 -8.86 -3.18 -5.93
C ILE A 263 -9.03 -4.45 -6.76
N GLN A 264 -10.14 -5.17 -6.58
CA GLN A 264 -10.46 -6.35 -7.39
C GLN A 264 -10.59 -6.01 -8.88
N LEU A 265 -11.24 -4.88 -9.21
CA LEU A 265 -11.33 -4.40 -10.59
C LEU A 265 -9.94 -4.10 -11.15
N LEU A 266 -9.08 -3.42 -10.39
CA LEU A 266 -7.71 -3.11 -10.81
C LEU A 266 -6.84 -4.36 -10.99
N LYS A 267 -7.00 -5.37 -10.13
CA LYS A 267 -6.33 -6.67 -10.29
C LYS A 267 -6.80 -7.36 -11.58
N ARG A 268 -8.11 -7.37 -11.83
CA ARG A 268 -8.70 -7.95 -13.05
C ARG A 268 -8.23 -7.24 -14.32
N SER A 269 -8.10 -5.91 -14.29
CA SER A 269 -7.59 -5.13 -15.43
C SER A 269 -6.07 -5.10 -15.53
N ARG A 270 -5.34 -5.79 -14.63
CA ARG A 270 -3.86 -5.75 -14.53
C ARG A 270 -3.31 -4.32 -14.37
N ALA A 271 -4.11 -3.44 -13.78
CA ALA A 271 -3.77 -2.04 -13.54
C ALA A 271 -3.13 -1.82 -12.16
N LEU A 272 -3.23 -2.80 -11.26
CA LEU A 272 -2.57 -2.77 -9.95
C LEU A 272 -1.11 -3.22 -10.11
N TYR A 273 -0.21 -2.26 -10.31
CA TYR A 273 1.22 -2.52 -10.39
C TYR A 273 1.89 -2.39 -9.03
N SER A 274 2.97 -3.13 -8.83
CA SER A 274 3.82 -2.95 -7.64
C SER A 274 4.46 -1.57 -7.65
N PRO A 275 4.76 -0.96 -6.48
CA PRO A 275 5.47 0.32 -6.41
C PRO A 275 6.78 0.35 -7.21
N MET A 276 7.51 -0.78 -7.25
CA MET A 276 8.71 -0.91 -8.09
C MET A 276 8.38 -0.79 -9.57
N THR A 277 7.34 -1.48 -10.04
CA THR A 277 6.93 -1.44 -11.45
C THR A 277 6.46 -0.04 -11.83
N LEU A 278 5.68 0.61 -10.95
CA LEU A 278 5.26 2.00 -11.14
C LEU A 278 6.46 2.93 -11.26
N PHE A 279 7.42 2.81 -10.33
CA PHE A 279 8.66 3.58 -10.37
C PHE A 279 9.40 3.36 -11.69
N SER A 280 9.59 2.11 -12.11
CA SER A 280 10.31 1.80 -13.35
C SER A 280 9.61 2.33 -14.60
N MET A 281 8.28 2.38 -14.65
CA MET A 281 7.51 2.85 -15.81
C MET A 281 7.30 4.38 -15.87
N MET A 282 7.82 5.14 -14.91
CA MET A 282 7.61 6.59 -14.90
C MET A 282 8.30 7.28 -16.08
N THR A 283 7.51 8.01 -16.86
CA THR A 283 7.98 8.92 -17.92
C THR A 283 7.42 10.34 -17.68
N PRO A 284 8.07 11.42 -18.16
CA PRO A 284 7.53 12.77 -18.08
C PRO A 284 6.17 12.89 -18.78
N GLN A 285 5.29 13.71 -18.24
CA GLN A 285 4.04 14.07 -18.92
C GLN A 285 4.29 15.20 -19.94
N SER A 286 3.43 15.32 -20.96
CA SER A 286 3.65 16.22 -22.11
C SER A 286 3.80 17.71 -21.78
N GLN A 287 3.37 18.15 -20.59
CA GLN A 287 3.50 19.54 -20.13
C GLN A 287 4.29 19.65 -18.82
N GLU A 288 4.91 18.56 -18.36
CA GLU A 288 5.63 18.53 -17.10
C GLU A 288 7.04 19.08 -17.30
N THR A 289 7.43 20.02 -16.45
CA THR A 289 8.80 20.52 -16.40
C THR A 289 9.73 19.48 -15.77
N ASN A 290 11.03 19.54 -16.08
CA ASN A 290 12.04 18.69 -15.45
C ASN A 290 11.99 18.71 -13.92
N LEU A 291 11.71 19.88 -13.33
CA LEU A 291 11.55 20.01 -11.87
C LEU A 291 10.33 19.26 -11.36
N GLN A 292 9.17 19.43 -11.99
CA GLN A 292 7.96 18.70 -11.62
C GLN A 292 8.16 17.18 -11.77
N PHE A 293 8.83 16.75 -12.84
CA PHE A 293 9.14 15.34 -13.04
C PHE A 293 10.09 14.80 -11.96
N ALA A 294 11.15 15.54 -11.61
CA ALA A 294 12.06 15.16 -10.53
C ALA A 294 11.34 15.07 -9.17
N GLU A 295 10.44 16.01 -8.87
CA GLU A 295 9.62 15.97 -7.66
C GLU A 295 8.69 14.75 -7.65
N ARG A 296 8.12 14.37 -8.80
CA ARG A 296 7.30 13.17 -8.93
C ARG A 296 8.13 11.89 -8.75
N ILE A 297 9.34 11.82 -9.31
CA ILE A 297 10.28 10.71 -9.08
C ILE A 297 10.56 10.57 -7.58
N ARG A 298 10.83 11.68 -6.88
CA ARG A 298 11.06 11.68 -5.43
C ARG A 298 9.86 11.12 -4.67
N LEU A 299 8.64 11.56 -5.00
CA LEU A 299 7.42 11.04 -4.38
C LEU A 299 7.26 9.53 -4.61
N ALA A 300 7.53 9.05 -5.82
CA ALA A 300 7.45 7.63 -6.14
C ALA A 300 8.54 6.81 -5.42
N PHE A 301 9.75 7.35 -5.29
CA PHE A 301 10.84 6.70 -4.56
C PHE A 301 10.48 6.46 -3.08
N TYR A 302 9.90 7.47 -2.41
CA TYR A 302 9.50 7.32 -1.02
C TYR A 302 8.27 6.41 -0.82
N ARG A 303 7.57 6.03 -1.88
CA ARG A 303 6.51 5.00 -1.82
C ARG A 303 7.05 3.58 -1.95
N LEU A 304 8.31 3.40 -2.36
CA LEU A 304 8.92 2.09 -2.41
C LEU A 304 9.08 1.53 -0.99
N PRO A 305 8.91 0.20 -0.80
CA PRO A 305 9.27 -0.44 0.45
C PRO A 305 10.73 -0.14 0.81
N VAL A 306 11.00 0.14 2.10
CA VAL A 306 12.31 0.61 2.58
C VAL A 306 13.46 -0.30 2.10
N GLN A 307 13.25 -1.62 2.16
CA GLN A 307 14.19 -2.64 1.69
C GLN A 307 14.57 -2.54 0.20
N HIS A 308 13.76 -1.90 -0.65
CA HIS A 308 14.04 -1.74 -2.07
C HIS A 308 14.67 -0.39 -2.42
N ARG A 309 14.61 0.61 -1.53
CA ARG A 309 15.11 1.97 -1.80
C ARG A 309 16.63 2.03 -2.02
N SER A 310 17.38 1.12 -1.39
CA SER A 310 18.83 0.96 -1.55
C SER A 310 19.22 -0.06 -2.62
N SER A 311 18.24 -0.69 -3.29
CA SER A 311 18.54 -1.73 -4.27
C SER A 311 19.19 -1.16 -5.53
N LEU A 312 20.13 -1.92 -6.10
CA LEU A 312 20.82 -1.58 -7.34
C LEU A 312 19.81 -1.34 -8.48
N GLY A 313 18.78 -2.19 -8.60
CA GLY A 313 17.77 -2.06 -9.64
C GLY A 313 16.99 -0.75 -9.59
N ILE A 314 16.74 -0.19 -8.41
CA ILE A 314 16.11 1.15 -8.29
C ILE A 314 17.09 2.26 -8.65
N LYS A 315 18.38 2.11 -8.30
CA LYS A 315 19.43 3.07 -8.70
C LYS A 315 19.59 3.09 -10.23
N GLU A 316 19.66 1.93 -10.87
CA GLU A 316 19.74 1.80 -12.33
C GLU A 316 18.49 2.36 -13.00
N ALA A 317 17.29 1.96 -12.55
CA ALA A 317 16.04 2.48 -13.11
C ALA A 317 15.90 4.01 -12.97
N PHE A 318 16.50 4.60 -11.93
CA PHE A 318 16.59 6.04 -11.77
C PHE A 318 17.59 6.67 -12.75
N SER A 319 18.80 6.12 -12.85
CA SER A 319 19.83 6.56 -13.80
C SER A 319 19.34 6.51 -15.25
N ASP A 320 18.63 5.44 -15.64
CA ASP A 320 18.04 5.29 -16.97
C ASP A 320 17.04 6.40 -17.28
N LYS A 321 16.21 6.79 -16.32
CA LYS A 321 15.25 7.91 -16.49
C LYS A 321 15.94 9.23 -16.67
N LEU A 322 17.00 9.48 -15.89
CA LEU A 322 17.78 10.70 -16.07
C LEU A 322 18.45 10.72 -17.44
N ALA A 323 18.98 9.58 -17.90
CA ALA A 323 19.61 9.48 -19.21
C ALA A 323 18.61 9.71 -20.35
N GLU A 324 17.42 9.14 -20.25
CA GLU A 324 16.40 9.21 -21.29
C GLU A 324 15.68 10.58 -21.32
N HIS A 325 15.35 11.13 -20.15
CA HIS A 325 14.43 12.26 -20.06
C HIS A 325 15.05 13.54 -19.51
N MET A 326 16.16 13.46 -18.77
CA MET A 326 16.79 14.62 -18.14
C MET A 326 18.32 14.64 -18.35
N PRO A 327 18.82 14.53 -19.60
CA PRO A 327 20.24 14.30 -19.87
C PRO A 327 21.15 15.43 -19.38
N LEU A 328 20.66 16.68 -19.37
CA LEU A 328 21.41 17.83 -18.81
C LEU A 328 21.55 17.74 -17.29
N VAL A 329 20.53 17.24 -16.58
CA VAL A 329 20.62 17.02 -15.14
C VAL A 329 21.55 15.87 -14.84
N LEU A 330 21.49 14.80 -15.62
CA LEU A 330 22.44 13.69 -15.51
C LEU A 330 23.89 14.15 -15.71
N LEU A 331 24.14 15.02 -16.69
CA LEU A 331 25.47 15.54 -16.99
C LEU A 331 26.08 16.27 -15.79
N GLU A 332 25.30 17.12 -15.13
CA GLU A 332 25.74 17.83 -13.92
C GLU A 332 25.91 16.88 -12.73
N LEU A 333 25.02 15.88 -12.59
CA LEU A 333 25.06 14.90 -11.50
C LEU A 333 26.18 13.85 -11.64
N ARG A 334 26.67 13.62 -12.87
CA ARG A 334 27.59 12.50 -13.22
C ARG A 334 28.90 12.51 -12.43
N LYS A 335 29.29 13.66 -11.88
CA LYS A 335 30.51 13.78 -11.08
C LYS A 335 30.43 13.00 -9.77
N ASP A 336 29.21 12.78 -9.24
CA ASP A 336 29.00 12.22 -7.90
C ASP A 336 28.03 11.02 -7.86
N ILE A 337 27.30 10.73 -8.95
CA ILE A 337 26.18 9.76 -8.95
C ILE A 337 26.56 8.34 -8.48
N ASP A 338 27.77 7.87 -8.78
CA ASP A 338 28.21 6.53 -8.42
C ASP A 338 28.44 6.41 -6.90
N ASN A 339 28.88 7.50 -6.26
CA ASN A 339 29.17 7.56 -4.83
C ASN A 339 27.95 7.93 -3.98
N LEU A 340 26.90 8.48 -4.61
CA LEU A 340 25.68 8.86 -3.92
C LEU A 340 24.74 7.67 -3.69
N THR A 341 24.05 7.69 -2.55
CA THR A 341 22.86 6.86 -2.35
C THR A 341 21.76 7.31 -3.30
N THR A 342 20.83 6.42 -3.67
CA THR A 342 19.73 6.76 -4.59
C THR A 342 18.90 7.93 -4.05
N ALA A 343 18.66 7.97 -2.74
CA ALA A 343 17.96 9.08 -2.09
C ALA A 343 18.70 10.41 -2.27
N ALA A 344 20.01 10.44 -2.01
CA ALA A 344 20.82 11.65 -2.17
C ALA A 344 20.88 12.09 -3.64
N ALA A 345 21.04 11.16 -4.57
CA ALA A 345 21.05 11.45 -6.01
C ALA A 345 19.72 12.05 -6.50
N ILE A 346 18.59 11.61 -5.93
CA ILE A 346 17.26 12.18 -6.21
C ILE A 346 17.16 13.62 -5.68
N GLU A 347 17.61 13.90 -4.46
CA GLU A 347 17.56 15.27 -3.94
C GLU A 347 18.49 16.21 -4.72
N GLU A 348 19.69 15.76 -5.09
CA GLU A 348 20.60 16.52 -5.96
C GLU A 348 19.99 16.79 -7.34
N THR A 349 19.30 15.81 -7.93
CA THR A 349 18.56 15.98 -9.19
C THR A 349 17.54 17.11 -9.10
N ILE A 350 16.82 17.21 -7.98
CA ILE A 350 15.86 18.30 -7.75
C ILE A 350 16.59 19.64 -7.65
N GLN A 351 17.70 19.71 -6.90
CA GLN A 351 18.47 20.94 -6.76
C GLN A 351 19.00 21.43 -8.12
N ILE A 352 19.63 20.54 -8.89
CA ILE A 352 20.11 20.85 -10.25
C ILE A 352 18.93 21.29 -11.13
N SER A 353 17.79 20.59 -11.08
CA SER A 353 16.61 20.97 -11.86
C SER A 353 16.08 22.36 -11.50
N ARG A 354 16.12 22.76 -10.23
CA ARG A 354 15.77 24.12 -9.79
C ARG A 354 16.75 25.16 -10.33
N LEU A 355 18.06 24.89 -10.24
CA LEU A 355 19.09 25.80 -10.75
C LEU A 355 18.98 26.00 -12.26
N LEU A 356 18.76 24.92 -13.02
CA LEU A 356 18.57 24.99 -14.47
C LEU A 356 17.30 25.77 -14.83
N ALA A 357 16.19 25.55 -14.12
CA ALA A 357 14.95 26.30 -14.34
C ALA A 357 15.14 27.80 -14.08
N GLN A 358 15.88 28.17 -13.03
CA GLN A 358 16.22 29.56 -12.73
C GLN A 358 17.11 30.19 -13.81
N ASN A 359 18.15 29.48 -14.25
CA ASN A 359 19.09 29.97 -15.26
C ASN A 359 18.42 30.18 -16.63
N LEU A 360 17.49 29.30 -17.03
CA LEU A 360 16.67 29.47 -18.23
C LEU A 360 15.81 30.73 -18.13
N SER A 361 15.13 30.94 -16.97
CA SER A 361 14.32 32.14 -16.74
C SER A 361 15.14 33.44 -16.81
N VAL A 362 16.38 33.44 -16.31
CA VAL A 362 17.28 34.59 -16.38
C VAL A 362 17.73 34.85 -17.81
N LYS A 363 18.07 33.80 -18.57
CA LYS A 363 18.51 33.91 -19.96
C LYS A 363 17.40 34.44 -20.88
N ASP A 364 16.16 34.02 -20.66
CA ASP A 364 15.00 34.54 -21.39
C ASP A 364 14.78 36.03 -21.11
N ARG A 365 14.94 36.48 -19.86
CA ARG A 365 14.85 37.90 -19.51
C ARG A 365 15.94 38.73 -20.20
N LEU A 366 17.18 38.24 -20.23
CA LEU A 366 18.29 38.93 -20.88
C LEU A 366 18.10 39.03 -22.40
N ASN A 367 17.61 37.97 -23.04
CA ASN A 367 17.32 37.96 -24.48
C ASN A 367 16.19 38.93 -24.86
N TYR A 368 15.15 39.05 -24.03
CA TYR A 368 14.08 40.04 -24.23
C TYR A 368 14.58 41.48 -24.06
N SER A 369 15.48 41.73 -23.10
CA SER A 369 16.10 43.05 -22.92
C SER A 369 17.01 43.44 -24.07
N SER A 370 17.79 42.51 -24.64
CA SER A 370 18.64 42.78 -25.81
C SER A 370 17.86 43.04 -27.09
N LEU A 371 16.70 42.39 -27.28
CA LEU A 371 15.84 42.62 -28.45
C LEU A 371 15.16 43.99 -28.42
N GLN A 372 14.84 44.51 -27.22
CA GLN A 372 14.31 45.87 -27.07
C GLN A 372 15.36 46.96 -27.32
N THR A 373 16.65 46.66 -27.14
CA THR A 373 17.71 47.66 -27.38
C THR A 373 18.02 47.83 -28.87
N THR A 374 17.79 46.80 -29.70
CA THR A 374 18.04 46.85 -31.15
C THR A 374 16.95 47.52 -31.98
N VAL A 375 15.74 47.75 -31.43
CA VAL A 375 14.61 48.35 -32.18
C VAL A 375 14.56 49.89 -32.06
N VAL A 376 15.37 50.49 -31.18
CA VAL A 376 15.43 51.96 -30.97
C VAL A 376 16.57 52.62 -31.75
N SER A 377 17.15 51.93 -32.73
CA SER A 377 18.22 52.47 -33.58
C SER A 377 17.94 52.15 -35.04
N ASN A 378 16.93 52.82 -35.61
CA ASN A 378 16.82 53.09 -37.05
C ASN A 378 16.01 54.36 -37.26
#